data_AF-I4VV75-F1
#
_entry.id   AF-I4VV75-F1
#
_cell.length_a   1.000
_cell.length_b   1.000
_cell.length_c   1.000
_cell.angle_alpha   90.00
_cell.angle_beta   90.00
_cell.angle_gamma   90.00
#
_symmetry.space_group_name_H-M   'P 1'
#
loop_
_entity.id
_entity.type
_entity.pdbx_description
1 polymer ?
#
loop_
_entity_poly.entity_id
_entity_poly.type
_entity_poly.pdbx_seq_one_letter_code
_entity_poly.pdbx_strand_id
1 'polypeptide(L)'
;EGCIITQREVGIDTDSWDNALKNTLRQAPDVIMIGEVRTREGMDHAIAFAETGHLVLCTLHANNANQAMDRILHFFPEDRRQQLLMDLSLNLKGIVAQMLIPTPDGKARRVAVEVLLGTPLVQDYIRQGEIHKLKEVMKESTLLGMKTFDQALVELYHAGEISYEDALRYADSSNEVRLRIKLAQGGDAHTLSQGLDGVELEETRDGNNLGGANFLNR
;
A
#
# COMPACT_ATOMS: atom_id res chain seq x y z
N GLU A 1 -11.19 -29.19 14.09
CA GLU A 1 -9.98 -28.67 14.77
C GLU A 1 -10.24 -27.24 15.20
N GLY A 2 -9.69 -26.80 16.33
CA GLY A 2 -9.93 -25.47 16.89
C GLY A 2 -8.64 -24.84 17.38
N CYS A 3 -8.62 -23.51 17.48
CA CYS A 3 -7.47 -22.76 17.96
C CYS A 3 -7.60 -22.44 19.44
N ILE A 4 -6.48 -22.31 20.14
CA ILE A 4 -6.42 -21.71 21.48
C ILE A 4 -6.10 -20.21 21.28
N ILE A 5 -6.94 -19.33 21.81
CA ILE A 5 -6.77 -17.88 21.68
C ILE A 5 -6.39 -17.31 23.04
N THR A 6 -5.22 -16.69 23.10
CA THR A 6 -4.72 -15.97 24.28
C THR A 6 -4.62 -14.48 23.95
N GLN A 7 -5.32 -13.64 24.70
CA GLN A 7 -5.28 -12.19 24.58
C GLN A 7 -4.60 -11.60 25.81
N ARG A 8 -3.79 -10.55 25.61
CA ARG A 8 -3.06 -9.87 26.68
C ARG A 8 -3.23 -8.37 26.57
N GLU A 9 -3.85 -7.78 27.57
CA GLU A 9 -4.04 -6.33 27.68
C GLU A 9 -2.87 -5.68 28.44
N VAL A 10 -2.31 -4.61 27.85
CA VAL A 10 -1.25 -3.83 28.49
C VAL A 10 -1.82 -3.10 29.70
N GLY A 11 -1.16 -3.22 30.85
CA GLY A 11 -1.60 -2.69 32.13
C GLY A 11 -2.44 -3.66 32.97
N ILE A 12 -2.86 -4.80 32.40
CA ILE A 12 -3.60 -5.86 33.11
C ILE A 12 -2.81 -7.16 33.09
N ASP A 13 -2.50 -7.68 31.91
CA ASP A 13 -1.83 -8.98 31.71
C ASP A 13 -0.32 -8.85 31.46
N THR A 14 0.15 -7.64 31.20
CA THR A 14 1.55 -7.32 30.93
C THR A 14 1.83 -5.86 31.29
N ASP A 15 2.96 -5.59 31.93
CA ASP A 15 3.30 -4.23 32.38
C ASP A 15 3.55 -3.27 31.21
N SER A 16 4.07 -3.80 30.10
CA SER A 16 4.40 -3.02 28.91
C SER A 16 4.29 -3.86 27.66
N TRP A 17 4.27 -3.18 26.52
CA TRP A 17 4.23 -3.79 25.21
C TRP A 17 5.54 -4.55 24.89
N ASP A 18 6.70 -4.00 25.25
CA ASP A 18 8.00 -4.67 25.10
C ASP A 18 8.08 -5.95 25.94
N ASN A 19 7.54 -5.91 27.17
CA ASN A 19 7.46 -7.10 28.03
C ASN A 19 6.54 -8.16 27.43
N ALA A 20 5.46 -7.75 26.76
CA ALA A 20 4.57 -8.66 26.07
C ALA A 20 5.31 -9.40 24.96
N LEU A 21 5.95 -8.66 24.04
CA LEU A 21 6.64 -9.21 22.89
C LEU A 21 7.82 -10.10 23.25
N LYS A 22 8.66 -9.67 24.19
CA LYS A 22 9.82 -10.48 24.65
C LYS A 22 9.39 -11.86 25.16
N ASN A 23 8.20 -11.96 25.76
CA ASN A 23 7.70 -13.22 26.32
C ASN A 23 6.85 -14.03 25.33
N THR A 24 6.47 -13.47 24.17
CA THR A 24 5.60 -14.14 23.18
C THR A 24 6.18 -15.46 22.68
N LEU A 25 7.46 -15.52 22.31
CA LEU A 25 8.07 -16.75 21.78
C LEU A 25 8.12 -17.91 22.79
N ARG A 26 8.07 -17.63 24.10
CA ARG A 26 8.01 -18.67 25.14
C ARG A 26 6.64 -19.34 25.24
N GLN A 27 5.62 -18.79 24.59
CA GLN A 27 4.26 -19.32 24.57
C GLN A 27 4.01 -20.30 23.42
N ALA A 28 5.04 -20.59 22.60
CA ALA A 28 4.94 -21.43 21.41
C ALA A 28 3.73 -21.07 20.52
N PRO A 29 3.53 -19.79 20.14
CA PRO A 29 2.40 -19.40 19.30
C PRO A 29 2.59 -19.89 17.86
N ASP A 30 1.49 -20.05 17.12
CA ASP A 30 1.52 -20.19 15.65
C ASP A 30 1.26 -18.85 14.94
N VAL A 31 0.38 -18.03 15.54
CA VAL A 31 -0.06 -16.73 15.02
C VAL A 31 0.08 -15.67 16.10
N ILE A 32 0.63 -14.51 15.74
CA ILE A 32 0.90 -13.41 16.66
C ILE A 32 0.25 -12.12 16.13
N MET A 33 -0.69 -11.55 16.89
CA MET A 33 -1.24 -10.20 16.64
C MET A 33 -0.54 -9.20 17.56
N ILE A 34 0.33 -8.37 16.99
CA ILE A 34 1.19 -7.43 17.71
C ILE A 34 0.45 -6.11 18.04
N GLY A 35 -0.69 -5.87 17.39
CA GLY A 35 -1.40 -4.60 17.46
C GLY A 35 -0.71 -3.54 16.60
N GLU A 36 -0.71 -2.28 17.07
CA GLU A 36 -0.15 -1.16 16.31
C GLU A 36 1.36 -1.00 16.53
N VAL A 37 2.14 -1.02 15.45
CA VAL A 37 3.58 -0.80 15.50
C VAL A 37 3.89 0.69 15.34
N ARG A 38 4.48 1.26 16.40
CA ARG A 38 4.85 2.69 16.50
C ARG A 38 6.34 2.96 16.58
N THR A 39 7.13 1.93 16.87
CA THR A 39 8.56 2.04 17.15
C THR A 39 9.34 1.06 16.31
N ARG A 40 10.64 1.35 16.14
CA ARG A 40 11.59 0.46 15.48
C ARG A 40 11.67 -0.88 16.19
N GLU A 41 11.74 -0.88 17.52
CA GLU A 41 11.83 -2.08 18.34
C GLU A 41 10.63 -3.00 18.13
N GLY A 42 9.45 -2.42 17.94
CA GLY A 42 8.25 -3.17 17.62
C GLY A 42 8.25 -3.80 16.24
N MET A 43 8.77 -3.08 15.25
CA MET A 43 8.94 -3.62 13.90
C MET A 43 10.03 -4.71 13.86
N ASP A 44 11.13 -4.53 14.58
CA ASP A 44 12.19 -5.53 14.76
C ASP A 44 11.61 -6.85 15.28
N HIS A 45 10.75 -6.78 16.31
CA HIS A 45 10.07 -7.97 16.82
C HIS A 45 9.12 -8.60 15.79
N ALA A 46 8.34 -7.80 15.07
CA ALA A 46 7.42 -8.31 14.05
C ALA A 46 8.16 -9.08 12.95
N ILE A 47 9.28 -8.53 12.47
CA ILE A 47 10.11 -9.16 11.44
C ILE A 47 10.76 -10.44 11.98
N ALA A 48 11.36 -10.39 13.19
CA ALA A 48 12.01 -11.56 13.78
C ALA A 48 11.02 -12.72 14.05
N PHE A 49 9.78 -12.42 14.44
CA PHE A 49 8.75 -13.45 14.61
C PHE A 49 8.34 -14.06 13.27
N ALA A 50 8.21 -13.24 12.22
CA ALA A 50 7.89 -13.73 10.88
C ALA A 50 9.02 -14.61 10.31
N GLU A 51 10.28 -14.19 10.50
CA GLU A 51 11.47 -14.94 10.07
C GLU A 51 11.59 -16.31 10.73
N THR A 52 11.15 -16.42 11.99
CA THR A 52 11.12 -17.69 12.74
C THR A 52 9.93 -18.59 12.39
N GLY A 53 9.12 -18.21 11.39
CA GLY A 53 8.05 -19.04 10.82
C GLY A 53 6.65 -18.77 11.36
N HIS A 54 6.46 -17.74 12.19
CA HIS A 54 5.14 -17.38 12.73
C HIS A 54 4.34 -16.53 11.74
N LEU A 55 3.02 -16.70 11.72
CA LEU A 55 2.17 -15.70 11.05
C LEU A 55 2.02 -14.48 11.95
N VAL A 56 2.59 -13.36 11.51
CA VAL A 56 2.54 -12.09 12.25
C VAL A 56 1.53 -11.16 11.61
N LEU A 57 0.63 -10.64 12.43
CA LEU A 57 -0.33 -9.60 12.08
C LEU A 57 -0.01 -8.34 12.90
N CYS A 58 0.08 -7.21 12.22
CA CYS A 58 0.26 -5.91 12.87
C CYS A 58 -0.48 -4.83 12.09
N THR A 59 -0.69 -3.68 12.73
CA THR A 59 -1.29 -2.50 12.12
C THR A 59 -0.30 -1.35 12.10
N LEU A 60 -0.40 -0.52 11.07
CA LEU A 60 0.33 0.74 10.94
C LEU A 60 -0.64 1.83 10.52
N HIS A 61 -0.37 3.06 10.95
CA HIS A 61 -1.07 4.22 10.39
C HIS A 61 -0.43 4.62 9.07
N ALA A 62 -0.98 4.15 7.96
CA ALA A 62 -0.59 4.53 6.62
C ALA A 62 -1.84 4.61 5.74
N ASN A 63 -1.86 5.55 4.79
CA ASN A 63 -3.05 5.75 3.97
C ASN A 63 -3.20 4.66 2.90
N ASN A 64 -2.08 4.06 2.46
CA ASN A 64 -2.05 3.03 1.42
C ASN A 64 -0.82 2.11 1.57
N ALA A 65 -0.72 1.07 0.75
CA ALA A 65 0.32 0.04 0.89
C ALA A 65 1.74 0.59 0.68
N ASN A 66 1.92 1.52 -0.25
CA ASN A 66 3.22 2.15 -0.49
C ASN A 66 3.66 3.01 0.70
N GLN A 67 2.75 3.83 1.24
CA GLN A 67 3.03 4.62 2.44
C GLN A 67 3.28 3.74 3.68
N ALA A 68 2.65 2.56 3.74
CA ALA A 68 2.95 1.58 4.79
C ALA A 68 4.39 1.08 4.67
N MET A 69 4.83 0.72 3.47
CA MET A 69 6.23 0.35 3.20
C MET A 69 7.19 1.49 3.55
N ASP A 70 6.93 2.70 3.08
CA ASP A 70 7.76 3.87 3.39
C ASP A 70 7.84 4.08 4.91
N ARG A 71 6.72 4.02 5.63
CA ARG A 71 6.69 4.16 7.09
C ARG A 71 7.54 3.11 7.78
N ILE A 72 7.51 1.85 7.32
CA ILE A 72 8.38 0.79 7.84
C ILE A 72 9.85 1.18 7.63
N LEU A 73 10.23 1.63 6.43
CA LEU A 73 11.60 2.04 6.13
C LEU A 73 12.07 3.22 7.02
N HIS A 74 11.19 4.15 7.36
CA HIS A 74 11.51 5.30 8.21
C HIS A 74 11.76 4.95 9.68
N PHE A 75 11.38 3.75 10.15
CA PHE A 75 11.77 3.30 11.49
C PHE A 75 13.26 2.99 11.60
N PHE A 76 13.96 2.80 10.48
CA PHE A 76 15.32 2.30 10.45
C PHE A 76 16.31 3.31 9.88
N PRO A 77 17.52 3.41 10.45
CA PRO A 77 18.59 4.23 9.89
C PRO A 77 19.10 3.65 8.56
N GLU A 78 19.77 4.47 7.75
CA GLU A 78 20.14 4.12 6.38
C GLU A 78 21.02 2.88 6.27
N ASP A 79 21.93 2.70 7.21
CA ASP A 79 22.88 1.59 7.29
C ASP A 79 22.18 0.24 7.50
N ARG A 80 20.97 0.23 8.06
CA ARG A 80 20.16 -0.99 8.26
C ARG A 80 19.14 -1.25 7.16
N ARG A 81 18.92 -0.29 6.24
CA ARG A 81 17.85 -0.41 5.23
C ARG A 81 18.00 -1.62 4.32
N GLN A 82 19.23 -1.94 3.89
CA GLN A 82 19.44 -3.09 3.00
C GLN A 82 19.05 -4.41 3.66
N GLN A 83 19.41 -4.60 4.94
CA GLN A 83 18.99 -5.77 5.71
C GLN A 83 17.47 -5.80 5.87
N LEU A 84 16.86 -4.68 6.26
CA LEU A 84 15.40 -4.56 6.39
C LEU A 84 14.67 -4.91 5.09
N LEU A 85 15.12 -4.41 3.95
CA LEU A 85 14.52 -4.71 2.64
C LEU A 85 14.63 -6.20 2.31
N MET A 86 15.77 -6.82 2.62
CA MET A 86 15.93 -8.28 2.47
C MET A 86 14.92 -9.03 3.34
N ASP A 87 14.84 -8.70 4.63
CA ASP A 87 13.95 -9.37 5.58
C ASP A 87 12.47 -9.19 5.19
N LEU A 88 12.08 -7.98 4.79
CA LEU A 88 10.72 -7.70 4.30
C LEU A 88 10.43 -8.47 3.00
N SER A 89 11.38 -8.55 2.08
CA SER A 89 11.20 -9.29 0.82
C SER A 89 10.91 -10.78 1.04
N LEU A 90 11.46 -11.37 2.10
CA LEU A 90 11.27 -12.80 2.40
C LEU A 90 10.02 -13.05 3.25
N ASN A 91 9.69 -12.12 4.15
CA ASN A 91 8.71 -12.36 5.20
C ASN A 91 7.35 -11.69 4.94
N LEU A 92 7.27 -10.60 4.17
CA LEU A 92 6.01 -9.90 3.91
C LEU A 92 5.07 -10.75 3.06
N LYS A 93 3.90 -11.11 3.61
CA LYS A 93 2.85 -11.84 2.87
C LYS A 93 1.89 -10.92 2.12
N GLY A 94 1.62 -9.74 2.67
CA GLY A 94 0.79 -8.74 2.03
C GLY A 94 0.49 -7.57 2.95
N ILE A 95 -0.07 -6.52 2.36
CA ILE A 95 -0.55 -5.33 3.05
C ILE A 95 -1.99 -5.11 2.64
N VAL A 96 -2.87 -4.93 3.63
CA VAL A 96 -4.28 -4.57 3.42
C VAL A 96 -4.49 -3.18 3.99
N ALA A 97 -4.69 -2.21 3.12
CA ALA A 97 -5.04 -0.85 3.52
C ALA A 97 -6.55 -0.66 3.40
N GLN A 98 -7.15 0.03 4.38
CA GLN A 98 -8.59 0.21 4.45
C GLN A 98 -8.94 1.68 4.62
N MET A 99 -10.01 2.10 3.97
CA MET A 99 -10.53 3.45 4.05
C MET A 99 -12.04 3.43 4.14
N LEU A 100 -12.61 4.13 5.13
CA LEU A 100 -14.05 4.21 5.33
C LEU A 100 -14.62 5.49 4.73
N ILE A 101 -15.48 5.32 3.73
CA ILE A 101 -16.06 6.41 2.94
C ILE A 101 -17.54 6.55 3.31
N PRO A 102 -18.07 7.76 3.55
CA PRO A 102 -19.49 7.95 3.82
C PRO A 102 -20.36 7.48 2.64
N THR A 103 -21.52 6.88 2.95
CA THR A 103 -22.55 6.64 1.94
C THR A 103 -23.19 7.95 1.50
N PRO A 104 -23.80 8.04 0.29
CA PRO A 104 -24.41 9.28 -0.21
C PRO A 104 -25.49 9.87 0.72
N ASP A 105 -26.17 9.02 1.50
CA ASP A 105 -27.19 9.44 2.47
C ASP A 105 -26.61 9.87 3.85
N GLY A 106 -25.30 9.72 4.04
CA GLY A 106 -24.58 10.03 5.27
C GLY A 106 -24.87 9.12 6.47
N LYS A 107 -25.67 8.05 6.31
CA LYS A 107 -26.11 7.19 7.42
C LYS A 107 -25.18 6.03 7.72
N ALA A 108 -24.32 5.68 6.78
CA ALA A 108 -23.39 4.56 6.91
C ALA A 108 -22.03 4.91 6.29
N ARG A 109 -21.12 3.94 6.35
CA ARG A 109 -19.85 3.98 5.62
C ARG A 109 -19.66 2.72 4.81
N ARG A 110 -18.82 2.83 3.78
CA ARG A 110 -18.37 1.73 2.93
C ARG A 110 -16.86 1.66 2.97
N VAL A 111 -16.35 0.43 3.04
CA VAL A 111 -14.92 0.20 3.07
C VAL A 111 -14.40 0.11 1.64
N ALA A 112 -13.47 0.98 1.27
CA ALA A 112 -12.56 0.76 0.17
C ALA A 112 -11.35 -0.01 0.71
N VAL A 113 -10.92 -1.05 0.00
CA VAL A 113 -9.79 -1.90 0.40
C VAL A 113 -8.77 -1.93 -0.73
N GLU A 114 -7.53 -1.60 -0.38
CA GLU A 114 -6.35 -1.84 -1.21
C GLU A 114 -5.61 -3.06 -0.68
N VAL A 115 -5.16 -3.93 -1.59
CA VAL A 115 -4.50 -5.19 -1.29
C VAL A 115 -3.23 -5.31 -2.12
N LEU A 116 -2.09 -5.29 -1.43
CA LEU A 116 -0.78 -5.69 -1.96
C LEU A 116 -0.48 -7.10 -1.48
N LEU A 117 -0.05 -8.01 -2.37
CA LEU A 117 0.38 -9.36 -2.01
C LEU A 117 1.88 -9.54 -2.27
N GLY A 118 2.55 -10.30 -1.40
CA GLY A 118 3.99 -10.60 -1.50
C GLY A 118 4.33 -11.62 -2.58
N THR A 119 3.95 -11.36 -3.84
CA THR A 119 4.30 -12.21 -4.99
C THR A 119 5.80 -12.15 -5.28
N PRO A 120 6.39 -13.12 -6.01
CA PRO A 120 7.83 -13.09 -6.32
C PRO A 120 8.31 -11.76 -6.92
N LEU A 121 7.52 -11.15 -7.82
CA LEU A 121 7.84 -9.84 -8.39
C LEU A 121 7.84 -8.71 -7.34
N VAL A 122 6.85 -8.71 -6.43
CA VAL A 122 6.82 -7.74 -5.30
C VAL A 122 8.00 -7.94 -4.38
N GLN A 123 8.38 -9.19 -4.09
CA GLN A 123 9.56 -9.50 -3.27
C GLN A 123 10.84 -8.95 -3.92
N ASP A 124 11.00 -9.11 -5.24
CA ASP A 124 12.16 -8.59 -5.96
C ASP A 124 12.22 -7.06 -5.94
N TYR A 125 11.09 -6.37 -6.12
CA TYR A 125 11.04 -4.90 -6.01
C TYR A 125 11.32 -4.41 -4.59
N ILE A 126 10.81 -5.10 -3.56
CA ILE A 126 11.15 -4.77 -2.17
C ILE A 126 12.65 -4.96 -1.93
N ARG A 127 13.23 -6.08 -2.38
CA ARG A 127 14.68 -6.35 -2.20
C ARG A 127 15.55 -5.28 -2.85
N GLN A 128 15.14 -4.75 -4.00
CA GLN A 128 15.85 -3.70 -4.73
C GLN A 128 15.57 -2.28 -4.18
N GLY A 129 14.61 -2.13 -3.27
CA GLY A 129 14.17 -0.84 -2.74
C GLY A 129 13.28 -0.04 -3.71
N GLU A 130 12.75 -0.67 -4.75
CA GLU A 130 11.93 -0.02 -5.79
C GLU A 130 10.45 0.06 -5.38
N ILE A 131 10.17 0.59 -4.18
CA ILE A 131 8.83 0.65 -3.57
C ILE A 131 7.82 1.38 -4.46
N HIS A 132 8.26 2.39 -5.21
CA HIS A 132 7.41 3.15 -6.14
C HIS A 132 6.77 2.27 -7.24
N LYS A 133 7.36 1.13 -7.59
CA LYS A 133 6.81 0.22 -8.61
C LYS A 133 5.65 -0.64 -8.11
N LEU A 134 5.48 -0.76 -6.80
CA LEU A 134 4.47 -1.64 -6.21
C LEU A 134 3.04 -1.24 -6.59
N LYS A 135 2.78 0.07 -6.81
CA LYS A 135 1.44 0.53 -7.23
C LYS A 135 1.04 -0.04 -8.59
N GLU A 136 1.95 -0.02 -9.55
CA GLU A 136 1.66 -0.51 -10.90
C GLU A 136 1.47 -2.02 -10.89
N VAL A 137 2.31 -2.75 -10.14
CA VAL A 137 2.13 -4.20 -9.97
C VAL A 137 0.76 -4.54 -9.39
N MET A 138 0.30 -3.81 -8.37
CA MET A 138 -1.04 -4.00 -7.80
C MET A 138 -2.14 -3.76 -8.83
N LYS A 139 -2.00 -2.72 -9.65
CA LYS A 139 -2.96 -2.33 -10.67
C LYS A 139 -3.12 -3.39 -11.75
N GLU A 140 -2.01 -4.02 -12.16
CA GLU A 140 -2.00 -5.06 -13.21
C GLU A 140 -2.39 -6.46 -12.66
N SER A 141 -2.08 -6.75 -11.39
CA SER A 141 -2.20 -8.10 -10.80
C SER A 141 -3.56 -8.43 -10.19
N THR A 142 -4.65 -7.90 -10.74
CA THR A 142 -6.01 -8.08 -10.19
C THR A 142 -6.46 -9.54 -10.12
N LEU A 143 -6.05 -10.37 -11.08
CA LEU A 143 -6.36 -11.81 -11.09
C LEU A 143 -5.71 -12.58 -9.92
N LEU A 144 -4.64 -12.04 -9.35
CA LEU A 144 -3.98 -12.60 -8.16
C LEU A 144 -4.64 -12.12 -6.85
N GLY A 145 -5.69 -11.30 -6.94
CA GLY A 145 -6.39 -10.73 -5.79
C GLY A 145 -5.82 -9.41 -5.29
N MET A 146 -4.88 -8.78 -6.03
CA MET A 146 -4.44 -7.42 -5.73
C MET A 146 -5.49 -6.40 -6.17
N LYS A 147 -5.48 -5.25 -5.51
CA LYS A 147 -6.41 -4.17 -5.80
C LYS A 147 -5.87 -2.85 -5.32
N THR A 148 -5.93 -1.80 -6.11
CA THR A 148 -5.62 -0.43 -5.66
C THR A 148 -6.84 0.26 -5.07
N PHE A 149 -6.63 1.30 -4.27
CA PHE A 149 -7.74 2.14 -3.81
C PHE A 149 -8.54 2.73 -4.96
N ASP A 150 -7.88 3.27 -5.99
CA ASP A 150 -8.56 3.85 -7.14
C ASP A 150 -9.48 2.83 -7.85
N GLN A 151 -9.07 1.56 -7.95
CA GLN A 151 -9.95 0.48 -8.43
C GLN A 151 -11.14 0.26 -7.50
N ALA A 152 -10.91 0.16 -6.19
CA ALA A 152 -11.98 -0.03 -5.20
C ALA A 152 -12.99 1.14 -5.19
N LEU A 153 -12.52 2.38 -5.33
CA LEU A 153 -13.34 3.60 -5.38
C LEU A 153 -14.23 3.64 -6.62
N VAL A 154 -13.66 3.32 -7.79
CA VAL A 154 -14.42 3.25 -9.04
C VAL A 154 -15.53 2.20 -8.94
N GLU A 155 -15.24 1.03 -8.37
CA GLU A 155 -16.24 -0.01 -8.15
C GLU A 155 -17.35 0.41 -7.18
N LEU A 156 -17.00 1.00 -6.03
CA LEU A 156 -17.97 1.50 -5.06
C LEU A 156 -18.86 2.59 -5.68
N TYR A 157 -18.28 3.48 -6.49
CA TYR A 157 -19.04 4.52 -7.18
C TYR A 157 -20.04 3.90 -8.19
N HIS A 158 -19.58 2.95 -9.01
CA HIS A 158 -20.46 2.28 -9.98
C HIS A 158 -21.57 1.45 -9.33
N ALA A 159 -21.32 0.93 -8.12
CA ALA A 159 -22.35 0.28 -7.30
C ALA A 159 -23.34 1.26 -6.64
N GLY A 160 -23.12 2.58 -6.76
CA GLY A 160 -23.94 3.61 -6.11
C GLY A 160 -23.71 3.72 -4.61
N GLU A 161 -22.63 3.13 -4.11
CA GLU A 161 -22.34 3.01 -2.67
C GLU A 161 -21.63 4.26 -2.10
N ILE A 162 -21.02 5.07 -2.97
CA ILE A 162 -20.37 6.35 -2.63
C ILE A 162 -20.68 7.41 -3.70
N SER A 163 -20.54 8.69 -3.35
CA SER A 163 -20.74 9.80 -4.28
C SER A 163 -19.56 9.96 -5.24
N TYR A 164 -19.78 10.63 -6.39
CA TYR A 164 -18.69 10.96 -7.32
C TYR A 164 -17.64 11.87 -6.66
N GLU A 165 -18.09 12.84 -5.86
CA GLU A 165 -17.22 13.77 -5.14
C GLU A 165 -16.33 13.03 -4.14
N ASP A 166 -16.90 12.09 -3.37
CA ASP A 166 -16.15 11.26 -2.44
C ASP A 166 -15.19 10.32 -3.17
N ALA A 167 -15.61 9.71 -4.28
CA ALA A 167 -14.73 8.86 -5.08
C ALA A 167 -13.46 9.61 -5.53
N LEU A 168 -13.57 10.88 -5.94
CA LEU A 168 -12.43 11.71 -6.30
C LEU A 168 -11.62 12.22 -5.10
N ARG A 169 -12.30 12.58 -4.01
CA ARG A 169 -11.68 13.12 -2.79
C ARG A 169 -10.78 12.10 -2.10
N TYR A 170 -11.19 10.84 -2.10
CA TYR A 170 -10.48 9.75 -1.42
C TYR A 170 -9.52 8.97 -2.33
N ALA A 171 -9.42 9.34 -3.61
CA ALA A 171 -8.52 8.72 -4.56
C ALA A 171 -7.04 9.02 -4.27
N ASP A 172 -6.17 8.05 -4.56
CA ASP A 172 -4.73 8.33 -4.65
C ASP A 172 -4.45 9.18 -5.90
N SER A 173 -5.14 8.89 -7.00
CA SER A 173 -5.14 9.72 -8.22
C SER A 173 -6.56 10.09 -8.63
N SER A 174 -7.01 11.30 -8.23
CA SER A 174 -8.33 11.83 -8.63
C SER A 174 -8.49 11.88 -10.16
N ASN A 175 -7.41 12.13 -10.90
CA ASN A 175 -7.46 12.14 -12.36
C ASN A 175 -7.70 10.75 -12.95
N GLU A 176 -7.04 9.72 -12.41
CA GLU A 176 -7.23 8.34 -12.88
C GLU A 176 -8.64 7.83 -12.56
N VAL A 177 -9.15 8.10 -11.35
CA VAL A 177 -10.52 7.74 -10.97
C VAL A 177 -11.54 8.47 -11.84
N ARG A 178 -11.38 9.77 -12.08
CA ARG A 178 -12.22 10.56 -12.99
C ARG A 178 -12.26 9.95 -14.38
N LEU A 179 -11.08 9.65 -14.94
CA LEU A 179 -10.95 9.10 -16.29
C LEU A 179 -11.66 7.75 -16.40
N ARG A 180 -11.43 6.85 -15.44
CA ARG A 180 -12.06 5.52 -15.41
C ARG A 180 -13.58 5.60 -15.31
N ILE A 181 -14.12 6.47 -14.45
CA ILE A 181 -15.56 6.67 -14.31
C ILE A 181 -16.18 7.15 -15.64
N LYS A 182 -15.57 8.15 -16.29
CA LYS A 182 -16.06 8.68 -17.56
C LYS A 182 -16.03 7.64 -18.69
N LEU A 183 -14.94 6.88 -18.79
CA LEU A 183 -14.81 5.83 -19.80
C LEU A 183 -15.86 4.73 -19.62
N ALA A 184 -16.13 4.31 -18.38
CA ALA A 184 -17.15 3.31 -18.09
C ALA A 184 -18.58 3.78 -18.41
N GLN A 185 -18.83 5.09 -18.41
CA GLN A 185 -20.12 5.69 -18.79
C GLN A 185 -20.27 5.94 -20.30
N GLY A 186 -19.30 5.51 -21.12
CA GLY A 186 -19.34 5.67 -22.58
C GLY A 186 -18.90 7.05 -23.07
N GLY A 187 -18.08 7.78 -22.28
CA GLY A 187 -17.49 9.05 -22.70
C GLY A 187 -16.63 8.89 -23.96
N ASP A 188 -16.89 9.74 -24.96
CA ASP A 188 -16.13 9.84 -26.21
C ASP A 188 -14.85 10.68 -26.04
N ALA A 189 -13.96 10.65 -27.04
CA ALA A 189 -12.72 11.42 -27.07
C ALA A 189 -12.92 12.93 -26.78
N HIS A 190 -14.10 13.46 -27.09
CA HIS A 190 -14.48 14.85 -26.89
C HIS A 190 -14.90 15.17 -25.44
N THR A 191 -15.57 14.25 -24.73
CA THR A 191 -15.86 14.39 -23.28
C THR A 191 -14.64 14.14 -22.40
N LEU A 192 -13.66 13.40 -22.93
CA LEU A 192 -12.35 13.18 -22.31
C LEU A 192 -11.47 14.43 -22.37
N SER A 193 -11.39 15.10 -23.53
CA SER A 193 -10.62 16.34 -23.68
C SER A 193 -11.15 17.49 -22.80
N GLN A 194 -12.48 17.65 -22.70
CA GLN A 194 -13.09 18.62 -21.79
C GLN A 194 -12.82 18.33 -20.29
N GLY A 195 -12.52 17.07 -19.94
CA GLY A 195 -12.13 16.69 -18.57
C GLY A 195 -10.66 16.98 -18.23
N LEU A 196 -9.85 17.21 -19.26
CA LEU A 196 -8.42 17.49 -19.22
C LEU A 196 -8.11 19.00 -19.38
N ASP A 197 -9.12 19.84 -19.65
CA ASP A 197 -8.99 21.30 -19.63
C ASP A 197 -8.53 21.75 -18.23
N GLY A 198 -7.23 22.03 -18.11
CA GLY A 198 -6.56 22.40 -16.86
C GLY A 198 -5.39 21.48 -16.44
N VAL A 199 -5.07 20.44 -17.21
CA VAL A 199 -3.89 19.60 -16.98
C VAL A 199 -2.77 20.03 -17.93
N GLU A 200 -1.82 20.83 -17.44
CA GLU A 200 -0.57 21.08 -18.16
C GLU A 200 0.29 19.81 -18.12
N LEU A 201 0.75 19.37 -19.29
CA LEU A 201 1.80 18.37 -19.40
C LEU A 201 3.10 19.02 -18.92
N GLU A 202 3.62 18.59 -17.78
CA GLU A 202 4.97 18.96 -17.37
C GLU A 202 5.95 18.26 -18.33
N GLU A 203 6.45 19.02 -19.31
CA GLU A 203 7.54 18.56 -20.17
C GLU A 203 8.75 18.27 -19.28
N THR A 204 9.04 16.99 -19.02
CA THR A 204 10.34 16.57 -18.51
C THR A 204 11.38 17.02 -19.51
N ARG A 205 12.09 18.12 -19.18
CA ARG A 205 13.26 18.60 -19.91
C ARG A 205 14.38 17.58 -19.78
N ASP A 206 14.32 16.52 -20.57
CA ASP A 206 15.49 15.70 -20.86
C ASP A 206 16.37 16.50 -21.83
N GLY A 207 17.41 17.11 -21.24
CA GLY A 207 18.47 17.75 -21.97
C GLY A 207 19.22 16.72 -22.81
N ASN A 208 18.91 16.66 -24.11
CA ASN A 208 19.73 15.96 -25.08
C ASN A 208 20.43 16.96 -25.99
N ASN A 209 21.62 17.34 -25.55
CA ASN A 209 22.60 18.08 -26.32
C ASN A 209 23.22 17.14 -27.37
N LEU A 210 22.58 17.00 -28.52
CA LEU A 210 23.13 16.31 -29.70
C LEU A 210 22.82 17.15 -30.95
N GLY A 211 23.58 18.22 -31.12
CA GLY A 211 23.58 19.03 -32.34
C GLY A 211 24.99 19.13 -32.92
N GLY A 212 25.18 18.62 -34.14
CA GLY A 212 26.31 19.01 -34.98
C GLY A 212 27.07 17.89 -35.69
N ALA A 213 26.40 17.13 -36.57
CA ALA A 213 27.10 16.43 -37.64
C ALA A 213 27.59 17.47 -38.66
N ASN A 214 28.92 17.66 -38.74
CA ASN A 214 29.55 18.44 -39.81
C ASN A 214 29.56 17.61 -41.09
N PHE A 215 28.67 17.95 -42.03
CA PHE A 215 28.82 17.60 -43.43
C PHE A 215 29.80 18.56 -44.09
N LEU A 216 30.96 18.04 -44.47
CA LEU A 216 31.85 18.64 -45.47
C LEU A 216 31.13 18.64 -46.82
N ASN A 217 30.94 19.83 -47.40
CA ASN A 217 30.94 19.98 -48.86
C ASN A 217 31.27 21.42 -49.26
N ARG A 218 32.42 21.53 -49.94
CA ARG A 218 33.07 22.68 -50.61
C ARG A 218 33.80 23.69 -49.73
#